data_AF-A0A7G5Z3R0-F1
#
_entry.id   AF-A0A7G5Z3R0-F1
#
_cell.length_a   1.000
_cell.length_b   1.000
_cell.length_c   1.000
_cell.angle_alpha   90.00
_cell.angle_beta   90.00
_cell.angle_gamma   90.00
#
_symmetry.space_group_name_H-M   'P 1'
#
loop_
_entity.id
_entity.type
_entity.pdbx_description
1 polymer ?
#
loop_
_entity_poly.entity_id
_entity_poly.type
_entity_poly.pdbx_seq_one_letter_code
_entity_poly.pdbx_strand_id
1 'polypeptide(L)'
;MSATIDKLVRMANQIATELEHQQGANAATATWDHLWHFWDPRMCAQIIAYLDQGGDGLNDMAREAVTMLRDKGTAPSQTPATDFAVGADGVPPSDAG
;
A
#
# COMPACT_ATOMS: atom_id res chain seq x y z
N MET A 1 21.42 4.22 14.34
CA MET A 1 20.37 3.18 14.28
C MET A 1 19.05 3.92 14.15
N SER A 2 18.63 4.21 12.91
CA SER A 2 17.52 5.12 12.64
C SER A 2 16.22 4.46 13.09
N ALA A 3 15.70 4.84 14.25
CA ALA A 3 14.49 4.30 14.89
C ALA A 3 13.23 4.29 13.98
N THR A 4 13.35 4.88 12.79
CA THR A 4 12.37 4.87 11.72
C THR A 4 12.26 3.51 11.00
N ILE A 5 13.37 2.80 10.71
CA ILE A 5 13.31 1.56 9.91
C ILE A 5 12.68 0.41 10.69
N ASP A 6 13.11 0.16 11.92
CA ASP A 6 12.52 -0.90 12.76
C ASP A 6 11.02 -0.69 12.96
N LYS A 7 10.59 0.58 13.04
CA LYS A 7 9.17 0.94 13.10
C LYS A 7 8.44 0.62 11.78
N LEU A 8 9.04 0.92 10.63
CA LEU A 8 8.46 0.57 9.32
C LEU A 8 8.34 -0.94 9.16
N VAL A 9 9.37 -1.71 9.53
CA VAL A 9 9.34 -3.19 9.51
C VAL A 9 8.20 -3.71 10.39
N ARG A 10 8.09 -3.20 11.63
CA ARG A 10 7.00 -3.58 12.54
C ARG A 10 5.62 -3.24 11.95
N MET A 11 5.46 -2.05 11.37
CA MET A 11 4.18 -1.64 10.77
C MET A 11 3.82 -2.52 9.56
N ALA A 12 4.78 -2.78 8.67
CA ALA A 12 4.57 -3.65 7.51
C ALA A 12 4.13 -5.05 7.93
N ASN A 13 4.79 -5.62 8.95
CA ASN A 13 4.41 -6.92 9.50
C ASN A 13 3.01 -6.91 10.11
N GLN A 14 2.65 -5.86 10.86
CA GLN A 14 1.31 -5.74 11.44
C GLN A 14 0.24 -5.69 10.34
N ILE A 15 0.43 -4.88 9.30
CA ILE A 15 -0.49 -4.79 8.16
C ILE A 15 -0.61 -6.17 7.49
N ALA A 16 0.51 -6.83 7.24
CA ALA A 16 0.53 -8.14 6.62
C ALA A 16 -0.23 -9.19 7.44
N THR A 17 -0.06 -9.23 8.77
CA THR A 17 -0.78 -10.16 9.66
C THR A 17 -2.28 -9.87 9.72
N GLU A 18 -2.68 -8.59 9.77
CA GLU A 18 -4.10 -8.23 9.75
C GLU A 18 -4.76 -8.62 8.41
N LEU A 19 -4.07 -8.39 7.29
CA LEU A 19 -4.56 -8.74 5.96
C LEU A 19 -4.50 -10.24 5.69
N GLU A 20 -3.58 -10.98 6.29
CA GLU A 20 -3.57 -12.44 6.28
C GLU A 20 -4.85 -12.99 6.89
N HIS A 21 -5.30 -12.43 8.00
CA HIS A 21 -6.54 -12.85 8.63
C HIS A 21 -7.78 -12.53 7.76
N GLN A 22 -7.76 -11.41 7.04
CA GLN A 22 -8.91 -10.95 6.24
C GLN A 22 -8.96 -11.56 4.82
N GLN A 23 -7.81 -11.71 4.17
CA GLN A 23 -7.69 -12.02 2.74
C GLN A 23 -6.93 -13.33 2.45
N GLY A 24 -6.36 -13.98 3.47
CA GLY A 24 -5.70 -15.28 3.35
C GLY A 24 -4.63 -15.28 2.27
N ALA A 25 -4.85 -16.07 1.21
CA ALA A 25 -3.91 -16.22 0.10
C ALA A 25 -3.58 -14.92 -0.67
N ASN A 26 -4.43 -13.90 -0.59
CA ASN A 26 -4.20 -12.62 -1.26
C ASN A 26 -3.50 -11.56 -0.37
N ALA A 27 -3.07 -11.95 0.83
CA ALA A 27 -2.53 -11.02 1.82
C ALA A 27 -1.29 -10.24 1.34
N ALA A 28 -0.38 -10.86 0.59
CA ALA A 28 0.79 -10.18 0.03
C ALA A 28 0.39 -9.04 -0.93
N THR A 29 -0.52 -9.34 -1.87
CA THR A 29 -1.03 -8.35 -2.83
C THR A 29 -1.81 -7.23 -2.14
N ALA A 30 -2.64 -7.58 -1.16
CA ALA A 30 -3.39 -6.61 -0.37
C ALA A 30 -2.46 -5.71 0.46
N THR A 31 -1.39 -6.28 1.01
CA THR A 31 -0.37 -5.54 1.76
C THR A 31 0.34 -4.57 0.84
N TRP A 32 0.73 -5.01 -0.36
CA TRP A 32 1.33 -4.14 -1.37
C TRP A 32 0.42 -2.95 -1.71
N ASP A 33 -0.87 -3.20 -1.97
CA ASP A 33 -1.83 -2.15 -2.30
C ASP A 33 -2.00 -1.14 -1.15
N HIS A 34 -2.05 -1.64 0.09
CA HIS A 34 -2.13 -0.79 1.27
C HIS A 34 -0.88 0.05 1.47
N LEU A 35 0.32 -0.53 1.33
CA LEU A 35 1.56 0.23 1.43
C LEU A 35 1.63 1.29 0.33
N TRP A 36 1.20 0.97 -0.89
CA TRP A 36 1.19 1.92 -2.01
C TRP A 36 0.22 3.09 -1.77
N HIS A 37 -1.01 2.83 -1.33
CA HIS A 37 -2.00 3.90 -1.12
C HIS A 37 -1.75 4.75 0.13
N PHE A 38 -1.26 4.15 1.22
CA PHE A 38 -1.24 4.80 2.54
C PHE A 38 0.14 5.24 3.00
N TRP A 39 1.23 4.73 2.42
CA TRP A 39 2.57 5.17 2.80
C TRP A 39 3.10 6.24 1.87
N ASP A 40 3.79 7.22 2.45
CA ASP A 40 4.59 8.18 1.70
C ASP A 40 5.64 7.49 0.83
N PRO A 41 5.94 8.03 -0.36
CA PRO A 41 6.96 7.49 -1.25
C PRO A 41 8.34 7.34 -0.59
N ARG A 42 8.66 8.22 0.37
CA ARG A 42 9.89 8.16 1.17
C ARG A 42 9.93 6.98 2.14
N MET A 43 8.79 6.58 2.70
CA MET A 43 8.69 5.40 3.57
C MET A 43 8.82 4.13 2.74
N CYS A 44 8.17 4.08 1.58
CA CYS A 44 8.31 2.98 0.63
C CYS A 44 9.76 2.82 0.14
N ALA A 45 10.43 3.92 -0.23
CA ALA A 45 11.84 3.87 -0.63
C ALA A 45 12.76 3.35 0.50
N GLN A 46 12.48 3.73 1.74
CA GLN A 46 13.23 3.27 2.91
C GLN A 46 13.09 1.77 3.15
N ILE A 47 11.87 1.23 3.09
CA ILE A 47 11.65 -0.21 3.31
C ILE A 47 12.18 -1.06 2.15
N ILE A 48 12.12 -0.56 0.91
CA ILE A 48 12.75 -1.20 -0.25
C ILE A 48 14.27 -1.26 -0.06
N ALA A 49 14.91 -0.15 0.32
CA ALA A 49 16.35 -0.13 0.57
C ALA A 49 16.76 -1.05 1.75
N TYR A 50 15.87 -1.26 2.72
CA TYR A 50 16.07 -2.22 3.80
C TYR A 50 15.95 -3.67 3.33
N LEU A 51 15.00 -3.95 2.41
CA LEU A 51 14.89 -5.25 1.76
C LEU A 51 16.17 -5.61 1.01
N ASP A 52 16.76 -4.67 0.26
CA ASP A 52 18.03 -4.89 -0.46
C ASP A 52 19.23 -5.18 0.48
N GLN A 53 19.15 -4.75 1.74
CA GLN A 53 20.17 -5.03 2.77
C GLN A 53 19.97 -6.40 3.46
N GLY A 54 18.90 -7.12 3.16
CA GLY A 54 18.56 -8.43 3.72
C GLY A 54 17.14 -8.52 4.26
N GLY A 55 16.48 -7.39 4.54
CA GLY A 55 15.09 -7.34 4.98
C GLY A 55 14.82 -8.18 6.23
N ASP A 56 15.72 -8.11 7.20
CA ASP A 56 15.65 -8.94 8.40
C ASP A 56 14.45 -8.54 9.28
N GLY A 57 13.76 -9.52 9.85
CA GLY A 57 12.55 -9.28 10.62
C GLY A 57 11.29 -8.90 9.83
N LEU A 58 11.32 -8.78 8.50
CA LEU A 58 10.10 -8.77 7.67
C LEU A 58 9.51 -10.18 7.58
N ASN A 59 8.19 -10.31 7.75
CA ASN A 59 7.52 -11.59 7.50
C ASN A 59 7.41 -11.88 5.99
N ASP A 60 7.07 -13.12 5.63
CA ASP A 60 7.05 -13.56 4.23
C ASP A 60 6.10 -12.71 3.36
N MET A 61 4.90 -12.40 3.89
CA MET A 61 3.89 -11.60 3.19
C MET A 61 4.33 -10.14 2.97
N ALA A 62 4.91 -9.50 3.99
CA ALA A 62 5.44 -8.14 3.90
C ALA A 62 6.66 -8.10 2.97
N ARG A 63 7.51 -9.13 2.99
CA ARG A 63 8.65 -9.25 2.09
C ARG A 63 8.20 -9.35 0.63
N GLU A 64 7.20 -10.18 0.32
CA GLU A 64 6.60 -10.25 -1.01
C GLU A 64 5.98 -8.90 -1.41
N ALA A 65 5.22 -8.26 -0.51
CA ALA A 65 4.61 -6.97 -0.77
C ALA A 65 5.65 -5.86 -1.08
N VAL A 66 6.75 -5.81 -0.32
CA VAL A 66 7.84 -4.86 -0.56
C VAL A 66 8.58 -5.17 -1.86
N THR A 67 8.71 -6.46 -2.22
CA THR A 67 9.25 -6.86 -3.52
C THR A 67 8.36 -6.37 -4.67
N MET A 68 7.04 -6.48 -4.53
CA MET A 68 6.10 -5.94 -5.52
C MET A 68 6.20 -4.40 -5.62
N LEU A 69 6.43 -3.70 -4.50
CA LEU A 69 6.64 -2.25 -4.46
C LEU A 69 7.90 -1.84 -5.24
N ARG A 70 8.99 -2.60 -5.08
CA ARG A 70 10.24 -2.41 -5.84
C ARG A 70 10.01 -2.58 -7.34
N ASP A 71 9.29 -3.62 -7.73
CA ASP A 71 9.15 -3.99 -9.15
C ASP A 71 8.11 -3.13 -9.89
N LYS A 72 7.03 -2.71 -9.22
CA LYS A 72 5.94 -1.90 -9.81
C LYS A 72 6.16 -0.39 -9.68
N GLY A 73 7.08 0.03 -8.81
CA GLY A 73 7.34 1.43 -8.49
C GLY A 73 6.51 1.93 -7.30
N THR A 74 7.06 2.90 -6.57
CA THR A 74 6.42 3.53 -5.41
C THR A 74 5.34 4.52 -5.83
N ALA A 75 4.36 4.76 -4.96
CA ALA A 75 3.21 5.60 -5.27
C ALA A 75 3.59 7.00 -5.76
N PRO A 76 2.81 7.56 -6.71
CA PRO A 76 2.98 8.95 -7.10
C PRO A 76 2.77 9.82 -5.86
N SER A 77 3.65 10.81 -5.65
CA SER A 77 3.48 11.77 -4.55
C SER A 77 2.06 12.33 -4.59
N GLN A 78 1.27 12.02 -3.54
CA GLN A 78 -0.08 12.56 -3.40
C GLN A 78 0.04 14.08 -3.28
N THR A 79 -0.08 14.76 -4.42
CA THR A 79 -0.28 16.20 -4.46
C THR A 79 -1.74 16.40 -4.07
N PRO A 80 -2.08 17.18 -3.03
CA PRO A 80 -3.47 17.37 -2.67
C PRO A 80 -4.07 18.30 -3.71
N ALA A 81 -4.74 17.72 -4.71
CA ALA A 81 -5.66 18.44 -5.57
C ALA A 81 -6.77 17.47 -5.94
N THR A 82 -7.91 17.68 -5.27
CA THR A 82 -9.24 17.31 -5.72
C THR A 82 -9.32 17.18 -7.24
N ASP A 83 -9.63 15.98 -7.72
CA ASP A 83 -10.39 15.83 -8.95
C ASP A 83 -11.46 14.75 -8.72
N PHE A 84 -12.66 15.23 -8.41
CA PHE A 84 -13.88 14.46 -8.59
C PHE A 84 -14.11 14.32 -10.09
N ALA A 85 -13.57 13.26 -10.71
CA ALA A 85 -14.01 12.85 -12.03
C ALA A 85 -15.37 12.15 -11.90
N VAL A 86 -16.41 12.94 -12.20
CA VAL A 86 -17.82 12.58 -12.28
C VAL A 86 -18.11 11.61 -13.43
N GLY A 87 -19.11 10.73 -13.21
CA GLY A 87 -19.97 10.17 -14.27
C GLY A 87 -20.20 8.65 -14.14
N ALA A 88 -21.41 8.11 -14.22
CA ALA A 88 -22.75 8.65 -14.28
C ALA A 88 -23.72 7.49 -14.07
N ASP A 89 -24.46 7.45 -12.95
CA ASP A 89 -25.69 6.65 -12.84
C ASP A 89 -26.64 7.38 -11.92
N GLY A 90 -27.45 8.23 -12.54
CA GLY A 90 -28.47 9.02 -11.87
C GLY A 90 -29.44 9.52 -12.91
N VAL A 91 -30.39 8.67 -13.29
CA VAL A 91 -31.61 9.07 -13.98
C VAL A 91 -32.48 9.88 -13.02
N PRO A 92 -32.96 11.07 -13.41
CA PRO A 92 -34.23 11.56 -12.90
C PRO A 92 -35.30 11.66 -14.02
N PRO A 93 -36.59 11.51 -13.68
CA PRO A 93 -37.67 11.37 -14.65
C PRO A 93 -38.00 12.70 -15.33
N SER A 94 -38.08 12.70 -16.66
CA SER A 94 -38.69 13.80 -17.43
C SER A 94 -40.18 13.52 -17.64
N ASP A 95 -40.96 14.46 -17.08
CA ASP A 95 -42.29 14.91 -17.46
C ASP A 95 -42.88 14.35 -18.76
N ALA A 96 -44.02 13.67 -18.63
CA ALA A 96 -44.97 13.45 -19.71
C ALA A 96 -46.39 13.51 -19.11
N GLY A 97 -47.13 14.57 -19.44
CA GLY A 97 -48.58 14.68 -19.17
C GLY A 97 -49.04 16.07 -18.83
#